data_AF-E9ECX5-F1
#
_entry.id   AF-E9ECX5-F1
#
_cell.length_a   1.000
_cell.length_b   1.000
_cell.length_c   1.000
_cell.angle_alpha   90.00
_cell.angle_beta   90.00
_cell.angle_gamma   90.00
#
_symmetry.space_group_name_H-M   'P 1'
#
loop_
_entity.id
_entity.type
_entity.pdbx_description
1 polymer ?
#
loop_
_entity_poly.entity_id
_entity_poly.type
_entity_poly.pdbx_seq_one_letter_code
_entity_poly.pdbx_strand_id
1 'polypeptide(L)'
;MESTPLTNEACGHPTSKKETVLLGAASITQDFKPLKNICAHLNAFHAYADDPSRSVEADHFCSQINSDVRQCLLYDSPDSNAKLIGIEYMITPRLFASLPPDERCLWHSHVYEVKSGMLVMPNRLVPQTAWDTAENKEMEEIITLYGKTYHLWQTDRGDKLPLGEPKLMTSYTCDGQLDFAKVEERDKRLGTNYREKKDKRREIPIPEIHKGKFTSVKLANSV
;
A
#
# COMPACT_ATOMS: atom_id res chain seq x y z
N MET A 1 12.60 31.84 16.64
CA MET A 1 11.57 30.81 16.91
C MET A 1 12.31 29.50 17.11
N GLU A 2 12.14 28.82 18.24
CA GLU A 2 12.73 27.49 18.43
C GLU A 2 12.20 26.53 17.35
N SER A 3 13.10 25.74 16.76
CA SER A 3 12.73 24.72 15.79
C SER A 3 11.90 23.65 16.49
N THR A 4 10.71 23.36 15.96
CA THR A 4 9.89 22.25 16.44
C THR A 4 10.69 20.95 16.35
N PRO A 5 10.79 20.15 17.43
CA PRO A 5 11.55 18.91 17.39
C PRO A 5 10.91 17.91 16.42
N LEU A 6 11.75 17.00 15.93
CA LEU A 6 11.33 15.88 15.10
C LEU A 6 11.40 14.59 15.91
N THR A 7 10.31 13.83 15.89
CA THR A 7 10.24 12.47 16.43
C THR A 7 9.71 11.57 15.33
N ASN A 8 10.46 10.52 14.97
CA ASN A 8 10.12 9.60 13.87
C ASN A 8 9.88 10.33 12.54
N GLU A 9 10.71 11.33 12.28
CA GLU A 9 10.63 12.21 11.10
C GLU A 9 9.31 12.98 10.93
N ALA A 10 8.47 13.03 11.97
CA ALA A 10 7.29 13.89 12.06
C ALA A 10 7.53 15.04 13.06
N CYS A 11 6.79 16.13 12.92
CA CYS A 11 6.83 17.25 13.87
C CYS A 11 6.25 16.85 15.23
N GLY A 12 7.01 17.04 16.30
CA GLY A 12 6.54 16.82 17.67
C GLY A 12 7.64 16.34 18.62
N HIS A 13 7.39 16.53 19.91
CA HIS A 13 8.21 15.95 20.97
C HIS A 13 7.97 14.43 21.07
N PRO A 14 8.95 13.65 21.57
CA PRO A 14 8.73 12.25 21.89
C PRO A 14 7.67 12.11 22.99
N THR A 15 6.93 11.01 22.95
CA THR A 15 5.96 10.66 24.00
C THR A 15 6.64 10.68 25.37
N SER A 16 6.08 11.46 26.30
CA SER A 16 6.61 11.58 27.65
C SER A 16 6.42 10.28 28.43
N LYS A 17 7.23 10.05 29.47
CA LYS A 17 7.10 8.87 30.35
C LYS A 17 5.68 8.73 30.93
N LYS A 18 5.04 9.86 31.26
CA LYS A 18 3.67 9.90 31.79
C LYS A 18 2.67 9.41 30.74
N GLU A 19 2.78 9.89 29.51
CA GLU A 19 1.91 9.45 28.40
C GLU A 19 2.15 7.98 28.08
N THR A 20 3.39 7.52 28.02
CA THR A 20 3.71 6.10 27.77
C THR A 20 3.04 5.18 28.79
N VAL A 21 3.11 5.52 30.09
CA VAL A 21 2.44 4.73 31.15
C VAL A 21 0.92 4.76 31.00
N LEU A 22 0.33 5.94 30.75
CA LEU A 22 -1.11 6.09 30.61
C LEU A 22 -1.66 5.35 29.39
N LEU A 23 -1.01 5.51 28.23
CA LEU A 23 -1.36 4.83 26.99
C LEU A 23 -1.15 3.33 27.09
N GLY A 24 -0.10 2.88 27.79
CA GLY A 24 0.13 1.47 28.10
C GLY A 24 -1.03 0.86 28.89
N ALA A 25 -1.47 1.49 29.98
CA ALA A 25 -2.62 1.03 30.76
C ALA A 25 -3.93 1.03 29.95
N ALA A 26 -4.16 2.06 29.14
CA ALA A 26 -5.30 2.13 28.23
C ALA A 26 -5.27 0.98 27.20
N SER A 27 -4.10 0.67 26.63
CA SER A 27 -3.95 -0.39 25.62
C SER A 27 -4.27 -1.80 26.15
N ILE A 28 -4.08 -2.04 27.45
CA ILE A 28 -4.40 -3.32 28.11
C ILE A 28 -5.90 -3.45 28.38
N THR A 29 -6.59 -2.33 28.64
CA THR A 29 -7.98 -2.31 29.09
C THR A 29 -9.00 -2.10 27.97
N GLN A 30 -8.58 -1.49 26.85
CA GLN A 30 -9.43 -1.28 25.69
C GLN A 30 -9.41 -2.46 24.72
N ASP A 31 -10.55 -2.72 24.07
CA ASP A 31 -10.68 -3.81 23.11
C ASP A 31 -10.56 -3.33 21.65
N PHE A 32 -9.40 -3.56 21.04
CA PHE A 32 -9.11 -3.18 19.65
C PHE A 32 -9.58 -4.23 18.63
N LYS A 33 -10.81 -4.76 18.78
CA LYS A 33 -11.38 -5.80 17.91
C LYS A 33 -11.15 -5.57 16.41
N PRO A 34 -11.42 -4.38 15.83
CA PRO A 34 -11.21 -4.16 14.40
C PRO A 34 -9.75 -4.33 13.95
N LEU A 35 -8.78 -3.91 14.77
CA LEU A 35 -7.35 -4.02 14.45
C LEU A 35 -6.86 -5.47 14.51
N LYS A 36 -7.51 -6.32 15.32
CA LYS A 36 -7.21 -7.76 15.40
C LYS A 36 -7.60 -8.53 14.12
N ASN A 37 -8.35 -7.93 13.20
CA ASN A 37 -8.71 -8.53 11.91
C ASN A 37 -7.67 -8.30 10.81
N ILE A 38 -6.58 -7.58 11.09
CA ILE A 38 -5.47 -7.45 10.14
C ILE A 38 -4.82 -8.83 9.97
N CYS A 39 -4.84 -9.36 8.75
CA CYS A 39 -4.45 -10.74 8.42
C CYS A 39 -3.36 -10.84 7.35
N ALA A 40 -3.01 -9.73 6.68
CA ALA A 40 -1.95 -9.71 5.67
C ALA A 40 -1.11 -8.44 5.79
N HIS A 41 0.20 -8.61 5.59
CA HIS A 41 1.17 -7.53 5.38
C HIS A 41 1.67 -7.63 3.94
N LEU A 42 1.40 -6.61 3.14
CA LEU A 42 1.94 -6.46 1.78
C LEU A 42 2.88 -5.25 1.75
N ASN A 43 3.84 -5.26 0.84
CA ASN A 43 4.66 -4.10 0.52
C ASN A 43 4.67 -3.88 -1.00
N ALA A 44 4.35 -2.65 -1.40
CA ALA A 44 4.18 -2.25 -2.80
C ALA A 44 4.70 -0.83 -3.05
N PHE A 45 4.56 -0.37 -4.29
CA PHE A 45 4.91 0.99 -4.69
C PHE A 45 3.73 1.64 -5.37
N HIS A 46 3.34 2.81 -4.89
CA HIS A 46 2.28 3.62 -5.47
C HIS A 46 2.85 4.76 -6.31
N ALA A 47 2.12 5.15 -7.35
CA ALA A 47 2.35 6.38 -8.11
C ALA A 47 1.21 7.37 -7.85
N TYR A 48 1.50 8.67 -7.89
CA TYR A 48 0.44 9.68 -7.84
C TYR A 48 -0.33 9.69 -9.15
N ALA A 49 -1.66 9.66 -9.11
CA ALA A 49 -2.47 9.62 -10.33
C ALA A 49 -2.31 10.89 -11.20
N ASP A 50 -2.00 12.03 -10.58
CA ASP A 50 -1.76 13.32 -11.22
C ASP A 50 -0.27 13.60 -11.51
N ASP A 51 0.65 12.82 -10.92
CA ASP A 51 2.10 12.88 -11.18
C ASP A 51 2.75 11.49 -11.08
N PRO A 52 2.64 10.66 -12.14
CA PRO A 52 3.16 9.30 -12.12
C PRO A 52 4.69 9.18 -12.04
N SER A 53 5.43 10.29 -12.12
CA SER A 53 6.89 10.29 -11.96
C SER A 53 7.33 10.12 -10.51
N ARG A 54 6.42 10.41 -9.57
CA ARG A 54 6.64 10.28 -8.14
C ARG A 54 6.14 8.93 -7.64
N SER A 55 6.95 8.28 -6.81
CA SER A 55 6.68 6.95 -6.27
C SER A 55 6.77 6.95 -4.75
N VAL A 56 5.87 6.24 -4.08
CA VAL A 56 5.88 6.03 -2.63
C VAL A 56 5.88 4.53 -2.36
N GLU A 57 6.86 4.03 -1.60
CA GLU A 57 6.79 2.68 -1.02
C GLU A 57 5.74 2.67 0.09
N ALA A 58 4.89 1.65 0.11
CA ALA A 58 3.82 1.54 1.09
C ALA A 58 3.77 0.14 1.68
N ASP A 59 3.65 0.08 3.01
CA ASP A 59 3.34 -1.13 3.76
C ASP A 59 1.83 -1.19 4.02
N HIS A 60 1.18 -2.23 3.49
CA HIS A 60 -0.26 -2.43 3.60
C HIS A 60 -0.52 -3.44 4.70
N PHE A 61 -1.28 -3.03 5.71
CA PHE A 61 -1.79 -3.90 6.75
C PHE A 61 -3.28 -4.13 6.51
N CYS A 62 -3.58 -5.26 5.89
CA CYS A 62 -4.88 -5.53 5.29
C CYS A 62 -5.75 -6.40 6.20
N SER A 63 -7.04 -6.07 6.22
CA SER A 63 -8.11 -6.89 6.77
C SER A 63 -9.10 -7.25 5.67
N GLN A 64 -9.60 -8.48 5.70
CA GLN A 64 -10.61 -8.92 4.77
C GLN A 64 -11.99 -8.75 5.40
N ILE A 65 -12.80 -7.84 4.85
CA ILE A 65 -14.16 -7.58 5.35
C ILE A 65 -15.07 -8.76 5.01
N ASN A 66 -14.96 -9.26 3.78
CA ASN A 66 -15.64 -10.45 3.28
C ASN A 66 -14.90 -10.99 2.04
N SER A 67 -15.46 -11.99 1.36
CA SER A 67 -14.85 -12.58 0.16
C SER A 67 -14.64 -11.61 -1.00
N ASP A 68 -15.38 -10.50 -1.04
CA ASP A 68 -15.37 -9.54 -2.15
C ASP A 68 -14.69 -8.20 -1.83
N VAL A 69 -14.44 -7.90 -0.55
CA VAL A 69 -13.94 -6.60 -0.09
C VAL A 69 -12.82 -6.77 0.92
N ARG A 70 -11.68 -6.15 0.60
CA ARG A 70 -10.51 -6.01 1.47
C ARG A 70 -10.22 -4.53 1.69
N GLN A 71 -9.69 -4.19 2.85
CA GLN A 71 -9.27 -2.84 3.19
C GLN A 71 -7.91 -2.88 3.88
N CYS A 72 -7.08 -1.89 3.64
CA CYS A 72 -5.74 -1.82 4.18
C CYS A 72 -5.47 -0.45 4.78
N LEU A 73 -4.81 -0.46 5.94
CA LEU A 73 -4.10 0.71 6.45
C LEU A 73 -2.73 0.77 5.77
N LEU A 74 -2.35 1.92 5.25
CA LEU A 74 -1.07 2.12 4.57
C LEU A 74 -0.12 2.90 5.44
N TYR A 75 1.09 2.40 5.59
CA TYR A 75 2.17 3.02 6.36
C TYR A 75 3.40 3.27 5.48
N ASP A 76 4.22 4.25 5.88
CA ASP A 76 5.49 4.56 5.20
C ASP A 76 6.64 3.59 5.52
N SER A 77 6.44 2.69 6.48
CA SER A 77 7.37 1.66 6.89
C SER A 77 6.64 0.57 7.70
N PRO A 78 7.26 -0.60 7.94
CA PRO A 78 6.70 -1.63 8.81
C PRO A 78 7.05 -1.42 10.29
N ASP A 79 7.71 -0.32 10.64
CA ASP A 79 8.17 -0.05 12.01
C ASP A 79 7.01 0.38 12.93
N SER A 80 7.17 0.16 14.24
CA SER A 80 6.10 0.41 15.22
C SER A 80 5.68 1.88 15.36
N ASN A 81 6.49 2.79 14.83
CA ASN A 81 6.32 4.23 14.84
C ASN A 81 6.08 4.82 13.44
N ALA A 82 5.76 3.97 12.45
CA ALA A 82 5.48 4.37 11.09
C ALA A 82 4.33 5.38 10.99
N LYS A 83 4.39 6.25 9.98
CA LYS A 83 3.34 7.22 9.70
C LYS A 83 2.22 6.51 8.97
N LEU A 84 0.98 6.64 9.44
CA LEU A 84 -0.20 6.25 8.66
C LEU A 84 -0.32 7.21 7.48
N ILE A 85 -0.03 6.74 6.28
CA ILE A 85 0.00 7.56 5.07
C ILE A 85 -1.28 7.48 4.26
N GLY A 86 -2.09 6.44 4.41
CA GLY A 86 -3.24 6.26 3.54
C GLY A 86 -4.11 5.06 3.84
N ILE A 87 -5.08 4.85 2.95
CA ILE A 87 -6.00 3.72 2.97
C ILE A 87 -6.14 3.20 1.55
N GLU A 88 -6.25 1.88 1.43
CA GLU A 88 -6.65 1.21 0.20
C GLU A 88 -7.87 0.33 0.44
N TYR A 89 -8.77 0.31 -0.56
CA TYR A 89 -9.82 -0.68 -0.68
C TYR A 89 -9.54 -1.53 -1.91
N MET A 90 -9.69 -2.85 -1.79
CA MET A 90 -9.63 -3.77 -2.91
C MET A 90 -10.96 -4.50 -3.05
N ILE A 91 -11.45 -4.61 -4.28
CA ILE A 91 -12.71 -5.27 -4.58
C ILE A 91 -12.58 -6.26 -5.75
N THR A 92 -13.47 -7.24 -5.78
CA THR A 92 -13.53 -8.21 -6.87
C THR A 92 -14.00 -7.58 -8.18
N PRO A 93 -13.67 -8.18 -9.34
CA PRO A 93 -14.13 -7.73 -10.66
C PRO A 93 -15.65 -7.56 -10.75
N ARG A 94 -16.40 -8.43 -10.06
CA ARG A 94 -17.88 -8.38 -9.99
C ARG A 94 -18.36 -7.06 -9.40
N LEU A 95 -17.81 -6.64 -8.26
CA LEU A 95 -18.16 -5.38 -7.62
C LEU A 95 -17.66 -4.19 -8.43
N PHE A 96 -16.45 -4.27 -8.98
CA PHE A 96 -15.90 -3.23 -9.84
C PHE A 96 -16.79 -2.96 -11.06
N ALA A 97 -17.28 -4.02 -11.72
CA ALA A 97 -18.17 -3.92 -12.87
C ALA A 97 -19.51 -3.25 -12.54
N SER A 98 -19.99 -3.34 -11.29
CA SER A 98 -21.23 -2.68 -10.86
C SER A 98 -21.04 -1.21 -10.46
N LEU A 99 -19.81 -0.70 -10.41
CA LEU A 99 -19.56 0.71 -10.10
C LEU A 99 -20.01 1.63 -11.24
N PRO A 100 -20.43 2.87 -10.94
CA PRO A 100 -20.60 3.92 -11.95
C PRO A 100 -19.30 4.16 -12.74
N PRO A 101 -19.35 4.52 -14.04
CA PRO A 101 -18.16 4.76 -14.84
C PRO A 101 -17.18 5.79 -14.24
N ASP A 102 -17.71 6.88 -13.69
CA ASP A 102 -16.89 7.94 -13.07
C ASP A 102 -16.23 7.47 -11.76
N GLU A 103 -16.82 6.49 -11.07
CA GLU A 103 -16.22 5.90 -9.88
C GLU A 103 -15.09 4.95 -10.26
N ARG A 104 -15.26 4.12 -11.31
CA ARG A 104 -14.22 3.18 -11.80
C ARG A 104 -12.90 3.87 -12.15
N CYS A 105 -12.97 5.13 -12.54
CA CYS A 105 -11.83 5.99 -12.80
C CYS A 105 -10.89 6.14 -11.59
N LEU A 106 -11.39 5.94 -10.36
CA LEU A 106 -10.61 6.05 -9.11
C LEU A 106 -9.92 4.74 -8.70
N TRP A 107 -10.00 3.71 -9.53
CA TRP A 107 -9.47 2.38 -9.22
C TRP A 107 -8.41 1.97 -10.25
N HIS A 108 -7.48 1.12 -9.81
CA HIS A 108 -6.44 0.53 -10.65
C HIS A 108 -6.44 -0.99 -10.55
N SER A 109 -5.81 -1.67 -11.50
CA SER A 109 -5.61 -3.12 -11.47
C SER A 109 -4.27 -3.47 -10.84
N HIS A 110 -4.22 -4.55 -10.06
CA HIS A 110 -2.97 -5.05 -9.44
C HIS A 110 -2.12 -5.92 -10.37
N VAL A 111 -2.52 -6.09 -11.65
CA VAL A 111 -1.87 -7.02 -12.58
C VAL A 111 -0.37 -6.80 -12.68
N TYR A 112 0.06 -5.56 -12.92
CA TYR A 112 1.48 -5.28 -13.08
C TYR A 112 2.25 -5.45 -11.76
N GLU A 113 1.65 -5.09 -10.64
CA GLU A 113 2.29 -5.19 -9.31
C GLU A 113 2.65 -6.62 -8.97
N VAL A 114 1.70 -7.53 -9.22
CA VAL A 114 1.89 -8.96 -9.05
C VAL A 114 2.93 -9.48 -10.04
N LYS A 115 2.74 -9.22 -11.34
CA LYS A 115 3.55 -9.82 -12.42
C LYS A 115 4.98 -9.27 -12.47
N SER A 116 5.20 -8.02 -12.07
CA SER A 116 6.54 -7.43 -12.00
C SER A 116 7.36 -7.94 -10.81
N GLY A 117 6.72 -8.57 -9.83
CA GLY A 117 7.37 -9.01 -8.60
C GLY A 117 7.55 -7.90 -7.56
N MET A 118 7.12 -6.65 -7.84
CA MET A 118 7.30 -5.54 -6.90
C MET A 118 6.37 -5.65 -5.68
N LEU A 119 5.16 -6.19 -5.84
CA LEU A 119 4.27 -6.52 -4.73
C LEU A 119 4.79 -7.77 -4.02
N VAL A 120 5.02 -7.69 -2.72
CA VAL A 120 5.45 -8.85 -1.92
C VAL A 120 4.69 -8.93 -0.61
N MET A 121 4.66 -10.12 -0.01
CA MET A 121 4.28 -10.31 1.39
C MET A 121 5.55 -10.56 2.22
N PRO A 122 6.06 -9.57 2.97
CA PRO A 122 7.29 -9.75 3.73
C PRO A 122 7.12 -10.81 4.82
N ASN A 123 8.04 -11.78 4.89
CA ASN A 123 8.06 -12.76 5.97
C ASN A 123 9.48 -13.24 6.24
N ARG A 124 10.04 -12.82 7.38
CA ARG A 124 11.40 -13.20 7.81
C ARG A 124 11.42 -14.45 8.72
N LEU A 125 10.25 -14.91 9.17
CA LEU A 125 10.15 -15.99 10.15
C LEU A 125 10.05 -17.37 9.48
N VAL A 126 9.54 -17.41 8.25
CA VAL A 126 9.34 -18.64 7.48
C VAL A 126 10.41 -18.75 6.39
N PRO A 127 11.04 -19.93 6.19
CA PRO A 127 11.98 -20.13 5.09
C PRO A 127 11.37 -19.73 3.74
N GLN A 128 12.13 -18.98 2.93
CA GLN A 128 11.63 -18.36 1.71
C GLN A 128 10.96 -19.36 0.74
N THR A 129 11.54 -20.54 0.58
CA THR A 129 11.00 -21.60 -0.30
C THR A 129 9.62 -22.10 0.13
N ALA A 130 9.36 -22.18 1.45
CA ALA A 130 8.05 -22.54 1.99
C ALA A 130 7.08 -21.36 1.88
N TRP A 131 7.56 -20.14 2.13
CA TRP A 131 6.73 -18.94 2.06
C TRP A 131 6.26 -18.60 0.65
N ASP A 132 7.12 -18.80 -0.36
CA ASP A 132 6.82 -18.48 -1.77
C ASP A 132 5.53 -19.15 -2.27
N THR A 133 5.26 -20.38 -1.82
CA THR A 133 4.04 -21.10 -2.23
C THR A 133 2.79 -20.44 -1.66
N ALA A 134 2.83 -20.03 -0.39
CA ALA A 134 1.71 -19.36 0.27
C ALA A 134 1.51 -17.95 -0.30
N GLU A 135 2.59 -17.20 -0.47
CA GLU A 135 2.55 -15.87 -1.07
C GLU A 135 2.03 -15.92 -2.51
N ASN A 136 2.48 -16.86 -3.34
CA ASN A 136 1.99 -16.95 -4.72
C ASN A 136 0.50 -17.28 -4.81
N LYS A 137 -0.05 -18.10 -3.89
CA LYS A 137 -1.50 -18.31 -3.81
C LYS A 137 -2.25 -17.03 -3.48
N GLU A 138 -1.71 -16.20 -2.60
CA GLU A 138 -2.28 -14.88 -2.32
C GLU A 138 -2.20 -13.96 -3.55
N MET A 139 -1.10 -14.03 -4.32
CA MET A 139 -0.95 -13.27 -5.56
C MET A 139 -1.93 -13.71 -6.66
N GLU A 140 -2.32 -14.98 -6.72
CA GLU A 140 -3.36 -15.50 -7.61
C GLU A 140 -4.72 -14.85 -7.34
N GLU A 141 -5.00 -14.48 -6.08
CA GLU A 141 -6.21 -13.74 -5.71
C GLU A 141 -6.04 -12.24 -5.99
N ILE A 142 -4.96 -11.62 -5.49
CA ILE A 142 -4.73 -10.17 -5.59
C ILE A 142 -4.69 -9.70 -7.04
N ILE A 143 -4.09 -10.47 -7.95
CA ILE A 143 -3.99 -10.09 -9.37
C ILE A 143 -5.36 -9.79 -10.00
N THR A 144 -6.42 -10.38 -9.46
CA THR A 144 -7.80 -10.21 -9.96
C THR A 144 -8.49 -8.96 -9.40
N LEU A 145 -8.00 -8.40 -8.30
CA LEU A 145 -8.68 -7.32 -7.58
C LEU A 145 -8.43 -5.96 -8.25
N TYR A 146 -9.34 -5.02 -7.96
CA TYR A 146 -9.18 -3.59 -8.27
C TYR A 146 -8.97 -2.81 -6.99
N GLY A 147 -7.96 -1.93 -6.96
CA GLY A 147 -7.57 -1.12 -5.80
C GLY A 147 -7.97 0.34 -5.94
N LYS A 148 -8.54 0.94 -4.89
CA LYS A 148 -8.75 2.39 -4.76
C LYS A 148 -7.96 2.90 -3.56
N THR A 149 -7.00 3.77 -3.84
CA THR A 149 -5.97 4.13 -2.88
C THR A 149 -5.84 5.63 -2.75
N TYR A 150 -5.85 6.13 -1.51
CA TYR A 150 -5.60 7.54 -1.22
C TYR A 150 -4.50 7.69 -0.19
N HIS A 151 -3.51 8.52 -0.50
CA HIS A 151 -2.52 8.97 0.47
C HIS A 151 -2.93 10.33 1.04
N LEU A 152 -2.91 10.45 2.36
CA LEU A 152 -3.14 11.67 3.13
C LEU A 152 -1.82 12.31 3.61
N TRP A 153 -0.69 11.59 3.50
CA TRP A 153 0.62 12.10 3.86
C TRP A 153 1.64 11.84 2.74
N GLN A 154 2.16 12.91 2.14
CA GLN A 154 3.15 12.85 1.06
C GLN A 154 4.58 12.80 1.61
N THR A 155 4.98 11.64 2.13
CA THR A 155 6.30 11.43 2.77
C THR A 155 7.47 11.58 1.80
N ASP A 156 7.25 11.33 0.51
CA ASP A 156 8.27 11.51 -0.55
C ASP A 156 8.70 12.97 -0.74
N ARG A 157 7.85 13.94 -0.37
CA ARG A 157 8.21 15.38 -0.34
C ARG A 157 9.02 15.77 0.89
N GLY A 158 9.17 14.87 1.85
CA GLY A 158 9.79 15.14 3.15
C GLY A 158 8.87 15.88 4.13
N ASP A 159 7.57 15.97 3.84
CA ASP A 159 6.58 16.66 4.68
C ASP A 159 6.56 16.04 6.09
N LYS A 160 6.71 16.89 7.12
CA LYS A 160 6.78 16.47 8.53
C LYS A 160 5.42 16.36 9.22
N LEU A 161 4.36 16.72 8.50
CA LEU A 161 2.95 16.60 8.88
C LEU A 161 2.14 16.22 7.62
N PRO A 162 0.93 15.64 7.76
CA PRO A 162 0.08 15.31 6.62
C PRO A 162 -0.57 16.58 6.06
N LEU A 163 0.15 17.29 5.18
CA LEU A 163 -0.28 18.55 4.59
C LEU A 163 -1.00 18.34 3.26
N GLY A 164 -2.01 19.19 3.02
CA GLY A 164 -2.76 19.24 1.77
C GLY A 164 -3.96 18.28 1.72
N GLU A 165 -4.52 18.15 0.52
CA GLU A 165 -5.65 17.26 0.25
C GLU A 165 -5.21 15.80 0.07
N PRO A 166 -6.11 14.81 0.28
CA PRO A 166 -5.86 13.44 -0.09
C PRO A 166 -5.51 13.30 -1.57
N LYS A 167 -4.44 12.58 -1.88
CA LYS A 167 -4.00 12.31 -3.26
C LYS A 167 -4.44 10.92 -3.68
N LEU A 168 -5.12 10.84 -4.82
CA LEU A 168 -5.43 9.56 -5.46
C LEU A 168 -4.12 8.91 -5.91
N MET A 169 -3.93 7.67 -5.51
CA MET A 169 -2.81 6.86 -5.91
C MET A 169 -3.27 5.82 -6.93
N THR A 170 -2.36 5.50 -7.83
CA THR A 170 -2.51 4.42 -8.81
C THR A 170 -1.29 3.51 -8.71
N SER A 171 -1.32 2.43 -9.47
CA SER A 171 -0.14 1.60 -9.69
C SER A 171 0.35 1.69 -11.14
N TYR A 172 1.46 1.02 -11.39
CA TYR A 172 2.12 0.94 -12.68
C TYR A 172 1.41 -0.10 -13.56
N THR A 173 1.68 -0.02 -14.86
CA THR A 173 1.03 -0.85 -15.90
C THR A 173 2.04 -1.50 -16.83
N CYS A 174 3.27 -0.98 -16.89
CA CYS A 174 4.36 -1.52 -17.69
C CYS A 174 5.74 -1.16 -17.12
N ASP A 175 6.76 -1.86 -17.60
CA ASP A 175 8.16 -1.57 -17.28
C ASP A 175 8.53 -0.12 -17.70
N GLY A 176 9.42 0.52 -16.94
CA GLY A 176 9.90 1.87 -17.20
C GLY A 176 9.11 3.00 -16.52
N GLN A 177 7.97 2.71 -15.87
CA GLN A 177 7.22 3.71 -15.10
C GLN A 177 7.71 3.87 -13.65
N LEU A 178 8.28 2.80 -13.07
CA LEU A 178 8.91 2.79 -11.75
C LEU A 178 10.43 2.65 -11.92
N ASP A 179 11.20 3.39 -11.12
CA ASP A 179 12.62 3.13 -10.95
C ASP A 179 12.83 1.88 -10.07
N PHE A 180 13.12 0.75 -10.71
CA PHE A 180 13.31 -0.53 -10.03
C PHE A 180 14.54 -0.57 -9.12
N ALA A 181 15.44 0.43 -9.15
CA ALA A 181 16.48 0.56 -8.14
C ALA A 181 15.87 0.70 -6.72
N LYS A 182 14.69 1.35 -6.60
CA LYS A 182 13.95 1.45 -5.33
C LYS A 182 13.43 0.10 -4.86
N VAL A 183 12.94 -0.73 -5.79
CA VAL A 183 12.49 -2.10 -5.49
C VAL A 183 13.65 -2.96 -5.02
N GLU A 184 14.83 -2.81 -5.63
CA GLU A 184 16.05 -3.50 -5.19
C GLU A 184 16.51 -3.08 -3.80
N GLU A 185 16.39 -1.79 -3.48
CA GLU A 185 16.68 -1.29 -2.14
C GLU A 185 15.74 -1.91 -1.10
N ARG A 186 14.43 -1.91 -1.38
CA ARG A 186 13.41 -2.58 -0.57
C ARG A 186 13.74 -4.06 -0.39
N ASP A 187 14.09 -4.74 -1.47
CA ASP A 187 14.42 -6.16 -1.47
C ASP A 187 15.61 -6.49 -0.56
N LYS A 188 16.67 -5.66 -0.58
CA LYS A 188 17.79 -5.78 0.37
C LYS A 188 17.33 -5.63 1.81
N ARG A 189 16.43 -4.69 2.09
CA ARG A 189 15.88 -4.49 3.44
C ARG A 189 15.00 -5.66 3.86
N LEU A 190 14.16 -6.19 3.00
CA LEU A 190 13.18 -7.23 3.36
C LEU A 190 13.70 -8.66 3.20
N GLY A 191 14.83 -8.87 2.54
CA GLY A 191 15.35 -10.20 2.19
C GLY A 191 14.57 -10.86 1.05
N THR A 192 13.98 -10.06 0.17
CA THR A 192 13.20 -10.51 -0.99
C THR A 192 13.98 -10.35 -2.30
N ASN A 193 13.44 -10.87 -3.41
CA ASN A 193 14.00 -10.67 -4.74
C ASN A 193 12.88 -10.60 -5.79
N TYR A 194 12.56 -9.41 -6.26
CA TYR A 194 11.47 -9.16 -7.19
C TYR A 194 11.65 -9.90 -8.52
N ARG A 195 12.89 -10.15 -8.96
CA ARG A 195 13.15 -10.90 -10.20
C ARG A 195 12.74 -12.35 -10.06
N GLU A 196 13.10 -12.97 -8.94
CA GLU A 196 12.64 -14.33 -8.63
C GLU A 196 11.12 -14.39 -8.46
N LYS A 197 10.51 -13.37 -7.84
CA LYS A 197 9.05 -13.27 -7.73
C LYS A 197 8.40 -13.16 -9.12
N LYS A 198 8.91 -12.28 -9.98
CA LYS A 198 8.48 -12.12 -11.39
C LYS A 198 8.52 -13.45 -12.13
N ASP A 199 9.63 -14.17 -12.02
CA ASP A 199 9.80 -15.47 -12.69
C ASP A 199 8.80 -16.52 -12.15
N LYS A 200 8.65 -16.63 -10.83
CA LYS A 200 7.73 -17.58 -10.19
C LYS A 200 6.25 -17.26 -10.50
N ARG A 201 5.93 -16.01 -10.80
CA ARG A 201 4.57 -15.52 -11.09
C ARG A 201 4.26 -15.47 -12.58
N ARG A 202 5.17 -15.89 -13.45
CA ARG A 202 4.98 -15.87 -14.91
C ARG A 202 3.74 -16.66 -15.34
N GLU A 203 3.47 -17.78 -14.68
CA GLU A 203 2.36 -18.68 -15.01
C GLU A 203 1.02 -18.28 -14.36
N ILE A 204 1.00 -17.29 -13.45
CA ILE A 204 -0.25 -16.76 -12.91
C ILE A 204 -1.06 -16.15 -14.06
N PRO A 205 -2.31 -16.61 -14.32
CA PRO A 205 -3.13 -16.08 -15.40
C PRO A 205 -3.39 -14.59 -15.24
N ILE A 206 -3.30 -13.83 -16.33
CA ILE A 206 -3.69 -12.42 -16.33
C ILE A 206 -5.21 -12.36 -16.54
N PRO A 207 -5.97 -11.77 -15.61
CA PRO A 207 -7.42 -11.63 -15.76
C PRO A 207 -7.77 -10.66 -16.90
N GLU A 208 -8.97 -10.77 -17.44
CA GLU A 208 -9.49 -9.74 -18.34
C GLU A 208 -9.71 -8.44 -17.56
N ILE A 209 -8.95 -7.41 -17.91
CA ILE A 209 -9.11 -6.08 -17.33
C ILE A 209 -10.28 -5.39 -18.01
N HIS A 210 -11.19 -4.84 -17.21
CA HIS A 210 -12.37 -4.13 -17.70
C HIS A 210 -11.95 -2.99 -18.63
N LYS A 211 -12.45 -2.99 -19.87
CA LYS A 211 -12.14 -1.96 -20.87
C LYS A 211 -12.79 -0.63 -20.46
N GLY A 212 -12.01 0.43 -20.33
CA GLY A 212 -12.48 1.75 -19.90
C GLY A 212 -11.32 2.73 -19.71
N LYS A 213 -11.62 4.03 -19.58
CA LYS A 213 -10.59 5.01 -19.20
C LYS A 213 -10.23 4.80 -17.73
N PHE A 214 -9.15 4.09 -17.47
CA PHE A 214 -8.41 4.24 -16.21
C PHE A 214 -7.79 5.62 -16.22
N THR A 215 -7.82 6.31 -15.09
CA THR A 215 -7.63 7.75 -15.12
C THR A 215 -6.24 8.17 -15.57
N SER A 216 -6.24 9.05 -16.57
CA SER A 216 -5.41 10.24 -16.58
C SER A 216 -6.28 11.35 -16.00
N VAL A 217 -6.38 11.47 -14.67
CA VAL A 217 -7.12 12.59 -14.07
C VAL A 217 -6.31 13.86 -14.33
N LYS A 218 -6.68 14.63 -15.36
CA LYS A 218 -6.45 16.07 -15.31
C LYS A 218 -7.41 16.60 -14.26
N LEU A 219 -6.93 16.76 -13.02
CA LEU A 219 -7.68 17.48 -12.00
C LEU A 219 -7.92 18.88 -12.57
N ALA A 220 -9.19 19.21 -12.78
CA ALA A 220 -9.60 20.51 -13.24
C ALA A 220 -9.15 21.54 -12.20
N ASN A 221 -8.51 22.60 -12.69
CA ASN A 221 -8.29 23.82 -11.92
C ASN A 221 -9.59 24.25 -11.25
N SER A 222 -9.54 24.48 -9.94
CA SER A 222 -10.54 25.31 -9.26
C SER A 222 -9.93 26.00 -8.03
N VAL A 223 -9.66 27.29 -8.27
CA VAL A 223 -9.55 28.48 -7.40
C VAL A 223 -8.42 28.56 -6.40
#